data_AF-A0A4U6XML9-F1
#
_entry.id   AF-A0A4U6XML9-F1
#
_cell.length_a   1.000
_cell.length_b   1.000
_cell.length_c   1.000
_cell.angle_alpha   90.00
_cell.angle_beta   90.00
_cell.angle_gamma   90.00
#
_symmetry.space_group_name_H-M   'P 1'
#
loop_
_entity.id
_entity.type
_entity.pdbx_description
1 polymer ?
#
loop_
_entity_poly.entity_id
_entity_poly.type
_entity_poly.pdbx_seq_one_letter_code
_entity_poly.pdbx_strand_id
1 'polypeptide(L)'
;MSWRSLHLCGVTSCALLYIMGVVSSLQVVLGQVRPSSVLPRGFLSRGITAIIHIITSTMLTSIVAAVLSAAAAASACVPPTEPLSNTIPEGFGIQIQNASVPVIHNRYINLWSAGGGDQHLYLSPAGDSAFNLTLVNGVLSRGIIHAVINGEYTADDNTTKMFMTQRGDPKAFFQPVYGCNPDTDAVQIELDFVSRASLPGGFICFRSASGERHEARYSPPGNTGAAAGASHPPQTPSELEALPWCRALLTSPGITTFTPKSRDPKNSNPHDRLFGKTLNHPEGVPACISFHPESPGQSVITELSTLFALSQGIDGYPGIAHGGMTAVLIDEVLGVLIQRNMDTDRDHPVFKTNTVTSSMDIKYLKPIVTPGVVLGVGQVKEIRGKKLLLRAVLKDANGMDLATCDS
;
A
#
# COMPACT_ATOMS: atom_id res chain seq x y z
N MET A 1 -21.99 -18.59 -3.62
CA MET A 1 -22.33 -17.37 -2.86
C MET A 1 -21.13 -16.45 -2.95
N SER A 2 -21.29 -15.33 -3.66
CA SER A 2 -20.22 -14.47 -4.15
C SER A 2 -19.67 -13.60 -3.01
N TRP A 3 -18.49 -13.93 -2.50
CA TRP A 3 -17.69 -13.01 -1.70
C TRP A 3 -17.33 -11.80 -2.59
N ARG A 4 -17.81 -10.59 -2.26
CA ARG A 4 -17.52 -9.37 -3.03
C ARG A 4 -16.75 -8.39 -2.16
N SER A 5 -15.43 -8.54 -2.16
CA SER A 5 -14.45 -7.59 -1.63
C SER A 5 -14.27 -6.46 -2.65
N LEU A 6 -14.28 -5.18 -2.24
CA LEU A 6 -14.12 -4.07 -3.19
C LEU A 6 -13.10 -3.02 -2.70
N HIS A 7 -12.65 -2.12 -3.61
CA HIS A 7 -11.37 -1.34 -3.69
C HIS A 7 -11.38 0.26 -3.87
N LEU A 8 -10.28 1.05 -3.69
CA LEU A 8 -10.12 2.55 -3.72
C LEU A 8 -9.90 3.03 -5.18
N CYS A 9 -9.85 4.33 -5.49
CA CYS A 9 -9.46 4.77 -6.85
C CYS A 9 -7.97 5.02 -6.89
N GLY A 10 -7.33 4.25 -7.76
CA GLY A 10 -5.89 4.09 -7.79
C GLY A 10 -5.43 2.88 -6.98
N VAL A 11 -6.07 2.57 -5.86
CA VAL A 11 -5.65 1.48 -4.95
C VAL A 11 -6.59 0.29 -5.05
N THR A 12 -6.08 -0.93 -5.16
CA THR A 12 -6.86 -2.11 -4.82
C THR A 12 -7.16 -2.16 -3.28
N SER A 13 -8.11 -1.38 -2.71
CA SER A 13 -8.82 -1.55 -1.37
C SER A 13 -9.99 -0.55 -1.02
N CYS A 14 -11.29 -0.95 -0.74
CA CYS A 14 -12.54 -0.11 -0.86
C CYS A 14 -12.86 0.51 0.45
N ALA A 15 -13.47 1.68 0.34
CA ALA A 15 -14.40 2.13 1.36
C ALA A 15 -15.84 1.72 1.09
N LEU A 16 -16.49 1.16 2.11
CA LEU A 16 -17.94 1.20 2.26
C LEU A 16 -18.32 2.61 2.73
N LEU A 17 -19.30 3.22 2.06
CA LEU A 17 -19.87 4.52 2.42
C LEU A 17 -21.00 4.26 3.43
N TYR A 18 -20.79 4.50 4.72
CA TYR A 18 -21.76 4.17 5.77
C TYR A 18 -22.53 5.39 6.29
N ILE A 19 -23.82 5.24 6.62
CA ILE A 19 -24.71 6.29 7.16
C ILE A 19 -24.74 6.27 8.69
N MET A 20 -24.31 7.36 9.37
CA MET A 20 -24.56 7.55 10.81
C MET A 20 -25.76 8.48 11.09
N GLY A 21 -26.74 7.97 11.85
CA GLY A 21 -27.88 8.73 12.38
C GLY A 21 -27.83 8.92 13.90
N VAL A 22 -28.41 10.03 14.38
CA VAL A 22 -28.49 10.43 15.80
C VAL A 22 -29.50 9.55 16.55
N VAL A 23 -29.07 8.84 17.59
CA VAL A 23 -30.00 8.19 18.53
C VAL A 23 -30.22 9.11 19.73
N SER A 24 -31.37 9.77 19.77
CA SER A 24 -31.94 10.29 21.02
C SER A 24 -32.63 9.14 21.76
N SER A 25 -32.06 8.69 22.87
CA SER A 25 -32.78 7.91 23.89
C SER A 25 -32.28 8.30 25.28
N LEU A 26 -33.09 9.12 25.94
CA LEU A 26 -33.06 9.37 27.38
C LEU A 26 -33.54 8.10 28.09
N GLN A 27 -32.74 7.49 28.97
CA GLN A 27 -33.26 6.67 30.07
C GLN A 27 -32.39 6.80 31.32
N VAL A 28 -33.07 6.63 32.45
CA VAL A 28 -32.88 7.27 33.74
C VAL A 28 -31.97 6.48 34.70
N VAL A 29 -31.35 7.23 35.62
CA VAL A 29 -30.52 6.89 36.77
C VAL A 29 -31.07 5.77 37.68
N LEU A 30 -30.16 4.94 38.23
CA LEU A 30 -29.98 4.51 39.65
C LEU A 30 -28.93 3.38 39.67
N GLY A 31 -27.91 3.28 40.52
CA GLY A 31 -27.51 4.01 41.71
C GLY A 31 -26.07 3.60 42.10
N GLN A 32 -25.50 4.32 43.05
CA GLN A 32 -24.11 4.27 43.52
C GLN A 32 -23.65 2.94 44.12
N VAL A 33 -22.33 2.67 44.06
CA VAL A 33 -21.50 2.26 45.22
C VAL A 33 -20.03 2.72 45.01
N ARG A 34 -19.45 3.46 45.97
CA ARG A 34 -18.00 3.70 46.15
C ARG A 34 -17.38 2.58 47.02
N PRO A 35 -16.06 2.30 46.97
CA PRO A 35 -15.09 2.96 47.87
C PRO A 35 -13.72 3.27 47.19
N SER A 36 -12.98 4.34 47.55
CA SER A 36 -11.88 4.39 48.56
C SER A 36 -10.77 3.34 48.29
N SER A 37 -9.44 3.58 48.28
CA SER A 37 -8.59 4.60 48.93
C SER A 37 -7.12 4.39 48.51
N VAL A 38 -6.38 5.49 48.37
CA VAL A 38 -5.02 5.77 48.92
C VAL A 38 -3.85 4.79 48.63
N LEU A 39 -2.86 5.30 47.89
CA LEU A 39 -1.45 4.85 47.82
C LEU A 39 -0.66 5.29 49.07
N PRO A 40 0.44 4.59 49.41
CA PRO A 40 1.71 5.32 49.49
C PRO A 40 2.93 4.58 48.92
N ARG A 41 3.93 5.41 48.59
CA ARG A 41 5.27 5.08 48.10
C ARG A 41 6.22 4.64 49.23
N GLY A 42 7.19 3.82 48.83
CA GLY A 42 8.59 3.96 49.26
C GLY A 42 9.16 2.77 50.02
N PHE A 43 10.23 2.15 49.48
CA PHE A 43 11.31 1.58 50.28
C PHE A 43 12.60 1.53 49.44
N LEU A 44 13.64 2.14 49.99
CA LEU A 44 15.04 2.04 49.55
C LEU A 44 15.77 1.01 50.43
N SER A 45 16.84 0.44 49.86
CA SER A 45 18.09 0.04 50.55
C SER A 45 18.30 -1.40 51.09
N ARG A 46 19.16 -2.12 50.33
CA ARG A 46 20.41 -2.87 50.71
C ARG A 46 20.40 -4.17 51.54
N GLY A 47 21.23 -5.12 51.08
CA GLY A 47 22.03 -6.07 51.89
C GLY A 47 21.72 -7.56 51.63
N ILE A 48 22.34 -8.25 50.66
CA ILE A 48 23.54 -9.14 50.76
C ILE A 48 23.43 -10.22 51.88
N THR A 49 23.41 -11.52 51.51
CA THR A 49 24.42 -12.58 51.81
C THR A 49 23.85 -14.02 51.63
N ALA A 50 24.56 -14.85 50.82
CA ALA A 50 24.74 -16.33 50.88
C ALA A 50 23.56 -17.33 50.69
N ILE A 51 23.67 -18.58 50.20
CA ILE A 51 24.62 -19.42 49.42
C ILE A 51 23.90 -20.80 49.25
N ILE A 52 23.83 -21.32 48.02
CA ILE A 52 24.02 -22.75 47.59
C ILE A 52 23.10 -23.91 48.10
N HIS A 53 22.64 -24.70 47.10
CA HIS A 53 21.99 -26.05 47.12
C HIS A 53 20.49 -26.03 47.52
N ILE A 54 19.54 -26.49 46.70
CA ILE A 54 19.40 -27.83 46.12
C ILE A 54 18.58 -27.77 44.81
N ILE A 55 19.08 -28.44 43.78
CA ILE A 55 18.37 -28.79 42.54
C ILE A 55 17.42 -29.96 42.88
N THR A 56 16.13 -29.86 42.53
CA THR A 56 15.32 -30.90 41.83
C THR A 56 13.82 -30.67 42.02
N SER A 57 13.06 -30.89 40.94
CA SER A 57 11.60 -31.12 40.94
C SER A 57 10.67 -29.92 41.18
N THR A 58 10.37 -29.18 40.10
CA THR A 58 9.01 -28.65 39.76
C THR A 58 9.07 -27.85 38.44
N MET A 59 9.58 -28.46 37.38
CA MET A 59 9.46 -27.96 35.99
C MET A 59 8.66 -28.98 35.17
N LEU A 60 7.53 -29.43 35.71
CA LEU A 60 6.71 -30.46 35.06
C LEU A 60 5.22 -30.31 35.41
N THR A 61 4.65 -29.11 35.26
CA THR A 61 3.18 -28.93 35.28
C THR A 61 2.63 -27.69 34.55
N SER A 62 3.43 -26.96 33.76
CA SER A 62 2.92 -25.75 33.07
C SER A 62 2.97 -25.77 31.52
N ILE A 63 3.13 -26.93 30.88
CA ILE A 63 3.28 -27.01 29.41
C ILE A 63 2.14 -27.78 28.68
N VAL A 64 1.03 -28.14 29.36
CA VAL A 64 -0.07 -28.89 28.69
C VAL A 64 -1.45 -28.23 28.81
N ALA A 65 -1.53 -26.91 29.07
CA ALA A 65 -2.80 -26.17 29.03
C ALA A 65 -2.76 -24.94 28.11
N ALA A 66 -2.05 -25.03 26.98
CA ALA A 66 -2.04 -23.99 25.95
C ALA A 66 -2.20 -24.56 24.53
N VAL A 67 -2.96 -25.65 24.39
CA VAL A 67 -3.39 -26.18 23.10
C VAL A 67 -4.89 -26.50 23.22
N LEU A 68 -5.68 -25.98 22.28
CA LEU A 68 -7.15 -25.97 22.18
C LEU A 68 -7.88 -24.81 22.86
N SER A 69 -7.77 -23.63 22.24
CA SER A 69 -8.91 -22.73 22.01
C SER A 69 -8.58 -21.76 20.86
N ALA A 70 -8.23 -22.30 19.69
CA ALA A 70 -8.49 -21.58 18.45
C ALA A 70 -9.92 -21.93 18.03
N ALA A 71 -10.90 -21.40 18.78
CA ALA A 71 -12.23 -21.27 18.22
C ALA A 71 -12.08 -20.26 17.08
N ALA A 72 -12.30 -20.71 15.85
CA ALA A 72 -12.50 -19.81 14.74
C ALA A 72 -13.60 -18.82 15.13
N ALA A 73 -13.25 -17.56 15.35
CA ALA A 73 -14.24 -16.49 15.34
C ALA A 73 -14.69 -16.38 13.88
N ALA A 74 -15.66 -17.21 13.49
CA ALA A 74 -16.48 -16.90 12.34
C ALA A 74 -17.15 -15.55 12.65
N SER A 75 -16.97 -14.54 11.79
CA SER A 75 -17.61 -13.24 12.01
C SER A 75 -19.13 -13.44 12.13
N ALA A 76 -19.71 -12.85 13.17
CA ALA A 76 -21.09 -13.09 13.60
C ALA A 76 -22.09 -12.10 12.98
N CYS A 77 -21.64 -11.22 12.09
CA CYS A 77 -22.52 -10.27 11.43
C CYS A 77 -23.44 -10.98 10.44
N VAL A 78 -24.75 -10.89 10.69
CA VAL A 78 -25.79 -11.37 9.78
C VAL A 78 -26.61 -10.17 9.33
N PRO A 79 -26.30 -9.59 8.16
CA PRO A 79 -27.08 -8.48 7.61
C PRO A 79 -28.55 -8.88 7.40
N PRO A 80 -29.52 -8.02 7.73
CA PRO A 80 -30.90 -8.21 7.34
C PRO A 80 -31.05 -8.31 5.82
N THR A 81 -32.06 -9.04 5.38
CA THR A 81 -32.36 -9.26 3.95
C THR A 81 -33.45 -8.34 3.41
N GLU A 82 -34.12 -7.60 4.29
CA GLU A 82 -35.15 -6.64 3.90
C GLU A 82 -34.53 -5.49 3.07
N PRO A 83 -35.14 -5.10 1.94
CA PRO A 83 -34.63 -4.02 1.13
C PRO A 83 -34.77 -2.68 1.84
N LEU A 84 -33.73 -1.85 1.78
CA LEU A 84 -33.76 -0.50 2.29
C LEU A 84 -34.34 0.48 1.26
N SER A 85 -35.08 1.47 1.76
CA SER A 85 -35.55 2.61 0.96
C SER A 85 -34.37 3.34 0.30
N ASN A 86 -34.52 3.74 -0.96
CA ASN A 86 -33.58 4.64 -1.62
C ASN A 86 -33.79 6.11 -1.24
N THR A 87 -34.63 6.39 -0.23
CA THR A 87 -34.89 7.71 0.32
C THR A 87 -34.71 7.69 1.83
N ILE A 88 -33.84 8.57 2.33
CA ILE A 88 -33.50 8.80 3.73
C ILE A 88 -33.65 10.31 3.96
N PRO A 89 -34.80 10.76 4.47
CA PRO A 89 -35.10 12.19 4.63
C PRO A 89 -34.40 12.80 5.84
N GLU A 90 -34.00 12.00 6.83
CA GLU A 90 -33.23 12.46 7.98
C GLU A 90 -31.80 12.84 7.58
N GLY A 91 -31.26 13.85 8.26
CA GLY A 91 -29.86 14.24 8.08
C GLY A 91 -28.90 13.18 8.60
N PHE A 92 -27.92 12.80 7.79
CA PHE A 92 -26.86 11.88 8.17
C PHE A 92 -25.48 12.35 7.71
N GLY A 93 -24.45 11.77 8.33
CA GLY A 93 -23.06 11.85 7.86
C GLY A 93 -22.63 10.55 7.21
N ILE A 94 -21.63 10.62 6.33
CA ILE A 94 -21.07 9.44 5.69
C ILE A 94 -19.67 9.16 6.21
N GLN A 95 -19.44 7.96 6.75
CA GLN A 95 -18.11 7.49 7.16
C GLN A 95 -17.55 6.51 6.13
N ILE A 96 -16.26 6.61 5.87
CA ILE A 96 -15.50 5.75 4.96
C ILE A 96 -14.88 4.60 5.74
N GLN A 97 -15.28 3.37 5.45
CA GLN A 97 -14.75 2.18 6.16
C GLN A 97 -13.97 1.27 5.23
N ASN A 98 -12.67 1.16 5.49
CA ASN A 98 -11.71 0.41 4.70
C ASN A 98 -10.51 0.01 5.59
N ALA A 99 -10.64 -1.05 6.37
CA ALA A 99 -9.58 -1.49 7.27
C ALA A 99 -8.24 -1.76 6.56
N SER A 100 -8.29 -2.09 5.26
CA SER A 100 -7.10 -2.30 4.42
C SER A 100 -6.39 -1.00 3.99
N VAL A 101 -7.01 0.18 4.16
CA VAL A 101 -6.37 1.48 3.86
C VAL A 101 -6.56 2.47 5.02
N PRO A 102 -5.70 2.38 6.04
CA PRO A 102 -5.82 3.17 7.27
C PRO A 102 -5.90 4.69 7.06
N VAL A 103 -5.25 5.22 6.02
CA VAL A 103 -5.22 6.67 5.74
C VAL A 103 -6.60 7.27 5.38
N ILE A 104 -7.53 6.45 4.87
CA ILE A 104 -8.90 6.88 4.59
C ILE A 104 -9.94 6.29 5.55
N HIS A 105 -9.57 5.21 6.25
CA HIS A 105 -10.47 4.47 7.12
C HIS A 105 -10.98 5.29 8.31
N ASN A 106 -12.26 5.14 8.60
CA ASN A 106 -12.99 5.77 9.70
C ASN A 106 -13.02 7.31 9.63
N ARG A 107 -12.71 7.89 8.47
CA ARG A 107 -12.85 9.32 8.18
C ARG A 107 -14.24 9.64 7.62
N TYR A 108 -14.73 10.84 7.91
CA TYR A 108 -16.03 11.30 7.43
C TYR A 108 -15.91 12.07 6.12
N ILE A 109 -16.94 12.00 5.29
CA ILE A 109 -17.10 12.93 4.17
C ILE A 109 -17.48 14.31 4.72
N ASN A 110 -16.65 15.27 4.38
CA ASN A 110 -16.84 16.70 4.58
C ASN A 110 -17.09 17.38 3.22
N LEU A 111 -17.62 18.61 3.29
CA LEU A 111 -17.90 19.44 2.13
C LEU A 111 -17.06 20.71 2.15
N TRP A 112 -16.38 21.00 1.03
CA TRP A 112 -15.54 22.18 0.89
C TRP A 112 -16.05 23.09 -0.22
N SER A 113 -16.22 24.38 0.06
CA SER A 113 -16.67 25.38 -0.92
C SER A 113 -15.65 25.60 -2.05
N ALA A 114 -16.04 25.31 -3.29
CA ALA A 114 -15.18 25.40 -4.47
C ALA A 114 -15.48 26.60 -5.40
N GLY A 115 -16.32 27.53 -4.94
CA GLY A 115 -16.83 28.64 -5.75
C GLY A 115 -18.07 28.28 -6.57
N GLY A 116 -18.80 29.27 -7.06
CA GLY A 116 -19.99 29.06 -7.90
C GLY A 116 -21.17 28.33 -7.23
N GLY A 117 -21.13 28.17 -5.90
CA GLY A 117 -22.11 27.38 -5.14
C GLY A 117 -21.79 25.88 -5.05
N ASP A 118 -20.70 25.42 -5.67
CA ASP A 118 -20.29 24.02 -5.64
C ASP A 118 -19.60 23.64 -4.34
N GLN A 119 -19.76 22.38 -3.96
CA GLN A 119 -19.14 21.79 -2.78
C GLN A 119 -18.43 20.50 -3.17
N HIS A 120 -17.12 20.44 -2.93
CA HIS A 120 -16.34 19.23 -3.16
C HIS A 120 -16.45 18.30 -1.95
N LEU A 121 -16.55 16.99 -2.23
CA LEU A 121 -16.52 15.97 -1.20
C LEU A 121 -15.07 15.63 -0.89
N TYR A 122 -14.63 15.92 0.33
CA TYR A 122 -13.31 15.57 0.85
C TYR A 122 -13.43 14.74 2.12
N LEU A 123 -12.37 14.01 2.50
CA LEU A 123 -12.34 13.34 3.80
C LEU A 123 -11.86 14.27 4.92
N SER A 124 -12.55 14.24 6.06
CA SER A 124 -12.17 14.92 7.30
C SER A 124 -10.68 14.66 7.62
N PRO A 125 -9.87 15.64 8.00
CA PRO A 125 -10.28 16.95 8.50
C PRO A 125 -10.51 18.00 7.40
N ALA A 126 -10.32 17.68 6.12
CA ALA A 126 -10.46 18.65 5.05
C ALA A 126 -11.94 19.00 4.79
N GLY A 127 -12.28 20.28 4.85
CA GLY A 127 -13.62 20.80 4.57
C GLY A 127 -14.51 20.80 5.81
N ASP A 128 -15.72 21.32 5.66
CA ASP A 128 -16.70 21.43 6.74
C ASP A 128 -17.46 20.13 6.95
N SER A 129 -17.74 19.81 8.21
CA SER A 129 -18.48 18.60 8.59
C SER A 129 -19.89 18.56 7.96
N ALA A 130 -20.28 17.41 7.41
CA ALA A 130 -21.51 17.23 6.67
C ALA A 130 -22.39 16.09 7.24
N PHE A 131 -23.04 16.34 8.38
CA PHE A 131 -24.01 15.42 9.01
C PHE A 131 -25.48 15.74 8.68
N ASN A 132 -25.72 16.63 7.72
CA ASN A 132 -27.03 17.03 7.25
C ASN A 132 -27.27 16.63 5.78
N LEU A 133 -26.61 15.55 5.34
CA LEU A 133 -26.86 14.96 4.04
C LEU A 133 -28.18 14.18 4.08
N THR A 134 -28.91 14.17 2.98
CA THR A 134 -30.11 13.35 2.79
C THR A 134 -29.97 12.51 1.54
N LEU A 135 -30.77 11.45 1.42
CA LEU A 135 -30.87 10.64 0.20
C LEU A 135 -32.29 10.77 -0.34
N VAL A 136 -32.45 11.19 -1.59
CA VAL A 136 -33.78 11.34 -2.21
C VAL A 136 -33.78 10.61 -3.54
N ASN A 137 -34.59 9.56 -3.66
CA ASN A 137 -34.65 8.70 -4.85
C ASN A 137 -33.26 8.24 -5.32
N GLY A 138 -32.40 7.84 -4.38
CA GLY A 138 -31.04 7.39 -4.60
C GLY A 138 -30.01 8.50 -4.81
N VAL A 139 -30.38 9.78 -4.73
CA VAL A 139 -29.44 10.89 -4.96
C VAL A 139 -29.07 11.57 -3.65
N LEU A 140 -27.77 11.55 -3.33
CA LEU A 140 -27.23 12.25 -2.16
C LEU A 140 -27.39 13.75 -2.33
N SER A 141 -27.98 14.42 -1.35
CA SER A 141 -28.39 15.83 -1.43
C SER A 141 -28.11 16.58 -0.14
N ARG A 142 -27.94 17.91 -0.24
CA ARG A 142 -27.91 18.83 0.90
C ARG A 142 -28.66 20.10 0.54
N GLY A 143 -29.93 20.19 0.92
CA GLY A 143 -30.80 21.26 0.42
C GLY A 143 -30.94 21.16 -1.11
N ILE A 144 -30.53 22.22 -1.82
CA ILE A 144 -30.69 22.33 -3.29
C ILE A 144 -29.53 21.74 -4.09
N ILE A 145 -28.42 21.37 -3.44
CA ILE A 145 -27.27 20.78 -4.13
C ILE A 145 -27.32 19.26 -4.07
N HIS A 146 -26.95 18.63 -5.17
CA HIS A 146 -26.99 17.19 -5.38
C HIS A 146 -25.62 16.66 -5.77
N ALA A 147 -25.30 15.44 -5.35
CA ALA A 147 -24.09 14.76 -5.76
C ALA A 147 -24.14 14.39 -7.26
N VAL A 148 -23.13 14.84 -7.98
CA VAL A 148 -22.98 14.67 -9.43
C VAL A 148 -21.57 14.21 -9.77
N ILE A 149 -21.41 13.59 -10.94
CA ILE A 149 -20.13 13.13 -11.47
C ILE A 149 -19.86 13.82 -12.81
N ASN A 150 -19.03 14.86 -12.76
CA ASN A 150 -18.61 15.63 -13.93
C ASN A 150 -17.44 16.58 -13.58
N GLY A 151 -17.23 17.59 -14.41
CA GLY A 151 -16.39 18.75 -14.13
C GLY A 151 -14.93 18.51 -14.50
N GLU A 152 -14.29 17.55 -13.84
CA GLU A 152 -12.87 17.27 -14.01
C GLU A 152 -12.64 15.77 -14.26
N TYR A 153 -12.20 15.44 -15.48
CA TYR A 153 -11.71 14.12 -15.84
C TYR A 153 -10.18 14.08 -15.73
N THR A 154 -9.62 13.02 -15.15
CA THR A 154 -8.17 12.78 -15.13
C THR A 154 -7.87 11.54 -15.96
N ALA A 155 -7.08 11.71 -17.02
CA ALA A 155 -6.74 10.62 -17.94
C ALA A 155 -5.85 9.56 -17.29
N ASP A 156 -4.92 9.96 -16.41
CA ASP A 156 -3.90 9.08 -15.83
C ASP A 156 -4.49 7.92 -15.01
N ASP A 157 -5.56 8.19 -14.26
CA ASP A 157 -6.29 7.19 -13.47
C ASP A 157 -7.66 6.84 -14.06
N ASN A 158 -8.01 7.48 -15.19
CA ASN A 158 -9.30 7.37 -15.87
C ASN A 158 -10.50 7.56 -14.91
N THR A 159 -10.39 8.55 -14.01
CA THR A 159 -11.46 8.90 -13.07
C THR A 159 -12.09 10.26 -13.39
N THR A 160 -13.34 10.44 -12.98
CA THR A 160 -14.06 11.73 -13.05
C THR A 160 -14.40 12.21 -11.66
N LYS A 161 -14.28 13.52 -11.40
CA LYS A 161 -14.63 14.12 -10.11
C LYS A 161 -16.09 13.91 -9.73
N MET A 162 -16.33 13.65 -8.44
CA MET A 162 -17.64 13.72 -7.82
C MET A 162 -17.70 14.96 -6.92
N PHE A 163 -18.74 15.77 -7.08
CA PHE A 163 -18.94 16.99 -6.31
C PHE A 163 -20.45 17.24 -6.11
N MET A 164 -20.82 18.22 -5.29
CA MET A 164 -22.22 18.61 -5.11
C MET A 164 -22.50 19.97 -5.75
N THR A 165 -23.60 20.05 -6.50
CA THR A 165 -24.03 21.28 -7.18
C THR A 165 -25.53 21.30 -7.39
N GLN A 166 -26.08 22.50 -7.62
CA GLN A 166 -27.47 22.70 -8.04
C GLN A 166 -27.65 22.55 -9.57
N ARG A 167 -26.54 22.47 -10.32
CA ARG A 167 -26.57 22.34 -11.78
C ARG A 167 -27.10 20.97 -12.23
N GLY A 168 -27.58 20.91 -13.48
CA GLY A 168 -28.08 19.70 -14.15
C GLY A 168 -26.99 18.71 -14.58
N ASP A 169 -25.89 18.60 -13.82
CA ASP A 169 -24.81 17.65 -14.08
C ASP A 169 -25.27 16.18 -13.86
N PRO A 170 -24.61 15.19 -14.49
CA PRO A 170 -24.94 13.77 -14.32
C PRO A 170 -24.94 13.33 -12.84
N LYS A 171 -26.11 12.97 -12.31
CA LYS A 171 -26.29 12.58 -10.90
C LYS A 171 -25.60 11.25 -10.57
N ALA A 172 -25.07 11.14 -9.36
CA ALA A 172 -24.62 9.89 -8.77
C ALA A 172 -25.80 9.21 -8.05
N PHE A 173 -26.13 7.98 -8.43
CA PHE A 173 -27.19 7.19 -7.82
C PHE A 173 -26.61 6.15 -6.86
N PHE A 174 -27.23 6.04 -5.69
CA PHE A 174 -26.88 5.11 -4.62
C PHE A 174 -28.10 4.33 -4.17
N GLN A 175 -27.87 3.10 -3.71
CA GLN A 175 -28.86 2.25 -3.08
C GLN A 175 -28.35 1.89 -1.68
N PRO A 176 -29.08 2.24 -0.62
CA PRO A 176 -28.77 1.75 0.71
C PRO A 176 -28.86 0.22 0.76
N VAL A 177 -27.86 -0.41 1.38
CA VAL A 177 -27.77 -1.86 1.63
C VAL A 177 -27.32 -2.10 3.06
N TYR A 178 -27.59 -3.30 3.60
CA TYR A 178 -27.01 -3.70 4.87
C TYR A 178 -25.61 -4.29 4.66
N GLY A 179 -24.71 -3.94 5.56
CA GLY A 179 -23.38 -4.55 5.63
C GLY A 179 -22.86 -4.63 7.04
N CYS A 180 -21.58 -4.94 7.15
CA CYS A 180 -20.91 -5.26 8.41
C CYS A 180 -19.75 -4.30 8.60
N ASN A 181 -19.71 -3.67 9.77
CA ASN A 181 -18.59 -2.85 10.16
C ASN A 181 -17.33 -3.72 10.24
N PRO A 182 -16.25 -3.39 9.51
CA PRO A 182 -15.06 -4.25 9.41
C PRO A 182 -14.22 -4.31 10.69
N ASP A 183 -14.46 -3.40 11.65
CA ASP A 183 -13.70 -3.33 12.91
C ASP A 183 -14.45 -3.99 14.08
N THR A 184 -15.79 -3.96 14.03
CA THR A 184 -16.64 -4.32 15.17
C THR A 184 -17.66 -5.42 14.86
N ASP A 185 -17.77 -5.83 13.60
CA ASP A 185 -18.80 -6.74 13.09
C ASP A 185 -20.24 -6.26 13.33
N ALA A 186 -20.45 -4.99 13.71
CA ALA A 186 -21.77 -4.43 13.88
C ALA A 186 -22.51 -4.29 12.53
N VAL A 187 -23.79 -4.68 12.49
CA VAL A 187 -24.65 -4.44 11.33
C VAL A 187 -24.84 -2.94 11.12
N GLN A 188 -24.75 -2.52 9.86
CA GLN A 188 -24.74 -1.10 9.49
C GLN A 188 -25.39 -0.88 8.10
N ILE A 189 -25.70 0.37 7.73
CA ILE A 189 -26.26 0.77 6.43
C ILE A 189 -25.20 1.39 5.54
N GLU A 190 -24.92 0.76 4.42
CA GLU A 190 -23.94 1.20 3.43
C GLU A 190 -24.64 1.76 2.20
N LEU A 191 -24.02 2.71 1.52
CA LEU A 191 -24.46 3.27 0.25
C LEU A 191 -23.74 2.54 -0.88
N ASP A 192 -24.44 1.62 -1.52
CA ASP A 192 -23.95 0.97 -2.73
C ASP A 192 -24.10 1.93 -3.92
N PHE A 193 -23.03 2.10 -4.70
CA PHE A 193 -23.07 2.98 -5.86
C PHE A 193 -23.69 2.26 -7.06
N VAL A 194 -24.73 2.85 -7.63
CA VAL A 194 -25.54 2.21 -8.69
C VAL A 194 -25.13 2.69 -10.07
N SER A 195 -25.11 4.00 -10.30
CA SER A 195 -24.88 4.56 -11.63
C SER A 195 -24.46 6.03 -11.63
N ARG A 196 -23.78 6.41 -12.71
CA ARG A 196 -23.61 7.80 -13.13
C ARG A 196 -24.67 8.12 -14.18
N ALA A 197 -25.68 8.89 -13.82
CA ALA A 197 -26.86 9.08 -14.67
C ALA A 197 -27.39 7.71 -15.16
N SER A 198 -27.49 7.51 -16.48
CA SER A 198 -27.90 6.25 -17.09
C SER A 198 -26.78 5.22 -17.27
N LEU A 199 -25.53 5.52 -16.90
CA LEU A 199 -24.39 4.60 -17.02
C LEU A 199 -24.24 3.77 -15.74
N PRO A 200 -24.60 2.46 -15.75
CA PRO A 200 -24.56 1.62 -14.56
C PRO A 200 -23.14 1.22 -14.17
N GLY A 201 -22.95 0.99 -12.87
CA GLY A 201 -21.74 0.42 -12.30
C GLY A 201 -20.54 1.37 -12.27
N GLY A 202 -19.40 0.80 -11.90
CA GLY A 202 -18.21 1.54 -11.49
C GLY A 202 -18.18 1.68 -9.97
N PHE A 203 -17.31 2.55 -9.46
CA PHE A 203 -17.13 2.74 -8.02
C PHE A 203 -16.87 4.21 -7.68
N ILE A 204 -17.31 4.63 -6.49
CA ILE A 204 -16.88 5.87 -5.87
C ILE A 204 -15.69 5.60 -4.97
N CYS A 205 -14.76 6.54 -4.95
CA CYS A 205 -13.44 6.33 -4.41
C CYS A 205 -12.77 7.64 -4.02
N PHE A 206 -11.74 7.59 -3.17
CA PHE A 206 -11.10 8.78 -2.64
C PHE A 206 -9.63 8.88 -3.06
N ARG A 207 -9.29 9.83 -3.92
CA ARG A 207 -7.91 10.02 -4.39
C ARG A 207 -7.22 11.11 -3.58
N SER A 208 -5.94 10.93 -3.25
CA SER A 208 -5.11 12.00 -2.69
C SER A 208 -5.11 13.23 -3.60
N ALA A 209 -5.24 14.40 -3.00
CA ALA A 209 -5.22 15.72 -3.63
C ALA A 209 -4.26 16.63 -2.87
N SER A 210 -3.92 17.79 -3.44
CA SER A 210 -2.95 18.70 -2.83
C SER A 210 -3.32 19.10 -1.39
N GLY A 211 -2.33 19.15 -0.49
CA GLY A 211 -2.51 19.63 0.88
C GLY A 211 -3.24 18.65 1.82
N GLU A 212 -2.82 17.37 1.85
CA GLU A 212 -3.38 16.32 2.74
C GLU A 212 -4.89 16.06 2.54
N ARG A 213 -5.41 16.35 1.34
CA ARG A 213 -6.82 16.18 1.00
C ARG A 213 -7.05 14.86 0.27
N HIS A 214 -8.24 14.31 0.41
CA HIS A 214 -8.66 13.11 -0.32
C HIS A 214 -10.02 13.40 -0.95
N GLU A 215 -10.10 13.52 -2.27
CA GLU A 215 -11.31 13.91 -3.00
C GLU A 215 -12.09 12.73 -3.55
N ALA A 216 -13.42 12.83 -3.55
CA ALA A 216 -14.28 11.84 -4.17
C ALA A 216 -14.15 11.85 -5.71
N ARG A 217 -13.96 10.66 -6.26
CA ARG A 217 -13.86 10.37 -7.69
C ARG A 217 -14.81 9.23 -8.04
N TYR A 218 -15.18 9.17 -9.30
CA TYR A 218 -15.86 8.05 -9.95
C TYR A 218 -14.88 7.34 -10.87
N SER A 219 -14.78 6.03 -10.72
CA SER A 219 -14.08 5.15 -11.66
C SER A 219 -15.10 4.32 -12.45
N PRO A 220 -15.04 4.32 -13.80
CA PRO A 220 -15.99 3.58 -14.61
C PRO A 220 -15.81 2.05 -14.50
N PRO A 221 -16.83 1.26 -14.89
CA PRO A 221 -16.70 -0.19 -14.99
C PRO A 221 -15.48 -0.61 -15.83
N GLY A 222 -14.72 -1.59 -15.35
CA GLY A 222 -13.57 -2.12 -16.07
C GLY A 222 -12.38 -1.16 -16.18
N ASN A 223 -12.32 -0.12 -15.35
CA ASN A 223 -11.22 0.83 -15.38
C ASN A 223 -9.87 0.15 -15.04
N THR A 224 -8.98 0.08 -16.03
CA THR A 224 -7.60 -0.39 -15.87
C THR A 224 -6.58 0.73 -15.62
N GLY A 225 -6.99 2.00 -15.76
CA GLY A 225 -6.14 3.16 -15.47
C GLY A 225 -5.73 3.27 -14.00
N ALA A 226 -6.47 2.62 -13.11
CA ALA A 226 -6.15 2.52 -11.68
C ALA A 226 -4.99 1.55 -11.37
N ALA A 227 -4.49 0.76 -12.33
CA ALA A 227 -3.42 -0.23 -12.07
C ALA A 227 -2.04 0.38 -11.79
N ALA A 228 -1.89 1.70 -11.82
CA ALA A 228 -0.62 2.40 -11.62
C ALA A 228 -0.47 3.07 -10.22
N GLY A 229 -1.42 2.93 -9.30
CA GLY A 229 -1.48 3.78 -8.09
C GLY A 229 -1.84 3.07 -6.77
N ALA A 230 -1.14 1.99 -6.43
CA ALA A 230 -1.19 1.21 -5.17
C ALA A 230 -2.02 -0.09 -5.14
N SER A 231 -1.43 -1.15 -5.70
CA SER A 231 -1.24 -2.36 -4.89
C SER A 231 -0.03 -2.12 -4.00
N HIS A 232 -0.06 -2.53 -2.73
CA HIS A 232 1.17 -2.71 -1.97
C HIS A 232 2.15 -3.46 -2.89
N PRO A 233 3.35 -2.93 -3.18
CA PRO A 233 4.23 -3.61 -4.11
C PRO A 233 4.58 -4.98 -3.51
N PRO A 234 5.02 -5.96 -4.31
CA PRO A 234 5.41 -7.25 -3.78
C PRO A 234 6.29 -7.14 -2.53
N GLN A 235 5.87 -7.76 -1.43
CA GLN A 235 6.59 -7.70 -0.16
C GLN A 235 7.63 -8.79 -0.01
N THR A 236 7.55 -9.82 -0.85
CA THR A 236 8.44 -10.97 -0.84
C THR A 236 8.90 -11.32 -2.25
N PRO A 237 10.05 -12.02 -2.41
CA PRO A 237 10.46 -12.54 -3.70
C PRO A 237 9.41 -13.46 -4.35
N SER A 238 8.69 -14.26 -3.57
CA SER A 238 7.61 -15.11 -4.09
C SER A 238 6.42 -14.32 -4.63
N GLU A 239 6.13 -13.14 -4.09
CA GLU A 239 5.14 -12.23 -4.66
C GLU A 239 5.62 -11.57 -5.96
N LEU A 240 6.93 -11.29 -6.09
CA LEU A 240 7.51 -10.86 -7.37
C LEU A 240 7.35 -11.98 -8.42
N GLU A 241 7.68 -13.21 -8.07
CA GLU A 241 7.48 -14.40 -8.91
C GLU A 241 5.99 -14.63 -9.25
N ALA A 242 5.07 -14.13 -8.43
CA ALA A 242 3.64 -14.26 -8.68
C ALA A 242 3.16 -13.37 -9.84
N LEU A 243 3.85 -12.24 -10.10
CA LEU A 243 3.49 -11.29 -11.15
C LEU A 243 3.75 -11.91 -12.55
N PRO A 244 2.79 -11.86 -13.49
CA PRO A 244 2.92 -12.51 -14.79
C PRO A 244 4.19 -12.12 -15.58
N TRP A 245 4.52 -10.83 -15.64
CA TRP A 245 5.67 -10.34 -16.39
C TRP A 245 7.00 -10.69 -15.72
N CYS A 246 7.07 -10.62 -14.38
CA CYS A 246 8.24 -11.07 -13.62
C CYS A 246 8.44 -12.57 -13.78
N ARG A 247 7.37 -13.37 -13.64
CA ARG A 247 7.41 -14.83 -13.84
C ARG A 247 7.97 -15.20 -15.21
N ALA A 248 7.51 -14.52 -16.27
CA ALA A 248 7.97 -14.78 -17.62
C ALA A 248 9.50 -14.60 -17.76
N LEU A 249 10.07 -13.57 -17.13
CA LEU A 249 11.52 -13.35 -17.09
C LEU A 249 12.23 -14.42 -16.25
N LEU A 250 11.74 -14.68 -15.04
CA LEU A 250 12.39 -15.58 -14.06
C LEU A 250 12.33 -17.06 -14.45
N THR A 251 11.33 -17.46 -15.25
CA THR A 251 11.15 -18.85 -15.70
C THR A 251 11.61 -19.10 -17.14
N SER A 252 12.23 -18.11 -17.77
CA SER A 252 12.80 -18.27 -19.11
C SER A 252 13.90 -19.34 -19.12
N PRO A 253 13.96 -20.22 -20.14
CA PRO A 253 14.99 -21.27 -20.21
C PRO A 253 16.41 -20.70 -20.13
N GLY A 254 17.28 -21.33 -19.35
CA GLY A 254 18.67 -20.90 -19.17
C GLY A 254 18.86 -19.66 -18.28
N ILE A 255 17.83 -19.25 -17.53
CA ILE A 255 17.94 -18.21 -16.50
C ILE A 255 18.29 -18.85 -15.15
N THR A 256 19.34 -18.32 -14.50
CA THR A 256 19.67 -18.61 -13.10
C THR A 256 19.16 -17.48 -12.22
N THR A 257 18.26 -17.78 -11.27
CA THR A 257 17.76 -16.83 -10.27
C THR A 257 18.53 -16.97 -8.95
N PHE A 258 18.65 -15.88 -8.19
CA PHE A 258 19.29 -15.87 -6.87
C PHE A 258 18.89 -14.64 -6.05
N THR A 259 19.02 -14.75 -4.72
CA THR A 259 18.84 -13.63 -3.80
C THR A 259 20.12 -12.78 -3.76
N PRO A 260 20.05 -11.45 -3.99
CA PRO A 260 21.19 -10.56 -3.80
C PRO A 260 21.81 -10.72 -2.41
N LYS A 261 23.14 -10.61 -2.30
CA LYS A 261 23.82 -10.68 -1.00
C LYS A 261 23.30 -9.65 -0.01
N SER A 262 22.91 -8.46 -0.49
CA SER A 262 22.30 -7.43 0.36
C SER A 262 20.99 -7.89 1.01
N ARG A 263 20.31 -8.91 0.47
CA ARG A 263 19.06 -9.47 1.01
C ARG A 263 19.23 -10.83 1.69
N ASP A 264 20.42 -11.39 1.73
CA ASP A 264 20.67 -12.63 2.48
C ASP A 264 20.66 -12.33 3.98
N PRO A 265 19.72 -12.91 4.77
CA PRO A 265 19.67 -12.70 6.22
C PRO A 265 20.95 -13.14 6.96
N LYS A 266 21.75 -14.01 6.35
CA LYS A 266 23.04 -14.48 6.89
C LYS A 266 24.19 -13.52 6.59
N ASN A 267 23.99 -12.56 5.68
CA ASN A 267 25.02 -11.59 5.34
C ASN A 267 25.19 -10.56 6.46
N SER A 268 26.36 -10.58 7.09
CA SER A 268 26.73 -9.65 8.16
C SER A 268 27.61 -8.49 7.67
N ASN A 269 27.91 -8.44 6.37
CA ASN A 269 28.78 -7.42 5.79
C ASN A 269 28.18 -6.00 5.96
N PRO A 270 28.87 -5.08 6.66
CA PRO A 270 28.37 -3.72 6.85
C PRO A 270 28.14 -2.93 5.55
N HIS A 271 28.83 -3.29 4.46
CA HIS A 271 28.69 -2.62 3.16
C HIS A 271 27.27 -2.73 2.58
N ASP A 272 26.51 -3.77 2.94
CA ASP A 272 25.20 -4.04 2.36
C ASP A 272 24.02 -3.46 3.16
N ARG A 273 24.28 -2.67 4.22
CA ARG A 273 23.24 -2.22 5.16
C ARG A 273 22.19 -1.30 4.53
N LEU A 274 22.54 -0.51 3.52
CA LEU A 274 21.59 0.38 2.86
C LEU A 274 20.43 -0.42 2.26
N PHE A 275 20.71 -1.40 1.40
CA PHE A 275 19.69 -2.27 0.83
C PHE A 275 19.18 -3.33 1.81
N GLY A 276 20.05 -3.93 2.61
CA GLY A 276 19.69 -5.06 3.48
C GLY A 276 18.97 -4.70 4.77
N LYS A 277 19.06 -3.44 5.21
CA LYS A 277 18.41 -2.97 6.44
C LYS A 277 17.62 -1.69 6.24
N THR A 278 18.27 -0.62 5.76
CA THR A 278 17.64 0.71 5.68
C THR A 278 16.46 0.72 4.70
N LEU A 279 16.61 0.09 3.54
CA LEU A 279 15.56 -0.02 2.53
C LEU A 279 14.77 -1.33 2.63
N ASN A 280 15.16 -2.26 3.51
CA ASN A 280 14.52 -3.57 3.65
C ASN A 280 13.34 -3.53 4.62
N HIS A 281 12.29 -2.81 4.23
CA HIS A 281 11.05 -2.71 4.98
C HIS A 281 9.86 -2.44 4.05
N PRO A 282 8.62 -2.63 4.52
CA PRO A 282 7.42 -2.51 3.69
C PRO A 282 7.21 -1.17 2.99
N GLU A 283 7.78 -0.10 3.51
CA GLU A 283 7.68 1.24 2.93
C GLU A 283 8.88 1.61 2.05
N GLY A 284 9.94 0.78 1.99
CA GLY A 284 11.16 1.03 1.22
C GLY A 284 11.21 0.24 -0.09
N VAL A 285 12.20 -0.64 -0.19
CA VAL A 285 12.37 -1.64 -1.25
C VAL A 285 12.17 -3.02 -0.60
N PRO A 286 10.92 -3.48 -0.43
CA PRO A 286 10.62 -4.65 0.41
C PRO A 286 11.09 -5.99 -0.19
N ALA A 287 11.12 -6.10 -1.51
CA ALA A 287 11.57 -7.31 -2.19
C ALA A 287 12.47 -7.00 -3.39
N CYS A 288 13.46 -7.85 -3.61
CA CYS A 288 14.14 -7.93 -4.90
C CYS A 288 14.60 -9.36 -5.19
N ILE A 289 14.75 -9.67 -6.47
CA ILE A 289 15.27 -10.94 -6.96
C ILE A 289 16.19 -10.66 -8.16
N SER A 290 17.36 -11.29 -8.18
CA SER A 290 18.31 -11.14 -9.27
C SER A 290 18.38 -12.39 -10.12
N PHE A 291 18.71 -12.21 -11.39
CA PHE A 291 18.82 -13.29 -12.33
C PHE A 291 19.75 -12.93 -13.49
N HIS A 292 20.37 -13.94 -14.07
CA HIS A 292 21.21 -13.78 -15.26
C HIS A 292 21.09 -15.00 -16.16
N PRO A 293 21.31 -14.87 -17.48
CA PRO A 293 21.50 -16.02 -18.36
C PRO A 293 22.69 -16.87 -17.90
N GLU A 294 22.59 -18.18 -18.07
CA GLU A 294 23.71 -19.08 -17.84
C GLU A 294 24.95 -18.65 -18.65
N SER A 295 26.10 -18.63 -18.00
CA SER A 295 27.38 -18.32 -18.62
C SER A 295 28.24 -19.59 -18.64
N PRO A 296 28.72 -20.06 -19.81
CA PRO A 296 29.46 -21.31 -19.92
C PRO A 296 30.71 -21.35 -19.04
N GLY A 297 30.87 -22.43 -18.27
CA GLY A 297 32.04 -22.63 -17.41
C GLY A 297 32.27 -21.47 -16.43
N GLN A 298 33.50 -20.95 -16.41
CA GLN A 298 33.90 -19.80 -15.57
C GLN A 298 33.89 -18.46 -16.33
N SER A 299 33.26 -18.40 -17.51
CA SER A 299 33.15 -17.14 -18.26
C SER A 299 32.45 -16.05 -17.42
N VAL A 300 32.90 -14.81 -17.63
CA VAL A 300 32.34 -13.62 -16.98
C VAL A 300 30.86 -13.49 -17.30
N ILE A 301 30.06 -13.28 -16.28
CA ILE A 301 28.66 -12.89 -16.43
C ILE A 301 28.67 -11.43 -16.86
N THR A 302 28.38 -11.18 -18.14
CA THR A 302 28.45 -9.83 -18.75
C THR A 302 27.15 -9.06 -18.61
N GLU A 303 26.04 -9.71 -18.27
CA GLU A 303 24.74 -9.08 -18.06
C GLU A 303 24.02 -9.75 -16.89
N LEU A 304 23.36 -8.93 -16.07
CA LEU A 304 22.55 -9.37 -14.96
C LEU A 304 21.36 -8.44 -14.77
N SER A 305 20.25 -9.01 -14.33
CA SER A 305 19.02 -8.28 -14.04
C SER A 305 18.62 -8.41 -12.58
N THR A 306 17.98 -7.37 -12.04
CA THR A 306 17.37 -7.36 -10.71
C THR A 306 15.98 -6.74 -10.81
N LEU A 307 14.96 -7.46 -10.33
CA LEU A 307 13.63 -6.91 -10.10
C LEU A 307 13.60 -6.25 -8.72
N PHE A 308 13.11 -5.02 -8.65
CA PHE A 308 12.95 -4.28 -7.40
C PHE A 308 11.48 -3.94 -7.19
N ALA A 309 10.90 -4.39 -6.08
CA ALA A 309 9.62 -3.88 -5.58
C ALA A 309 9.87 -2.55 -4.87
N LEU A 310 9.11 -1.52 -5.24
CA LEU A 310 9.29 -0.14 -4.80
C LEU A 310 8.03 0.35 -4.10
N SER A 311 8.14 0.73 -2.83
CA SER A 311 7.06 1.35 -2.05
C SER A 311 7.14 2.88 -2.08
N GLN A 312 6.18 3.57 -1.47
CA GLN A 312 6.10 5.04 -1.50
C GLN A 312 7.04 5.74 -0.51
N GLY A 313 7.66 5.03 0.43
CA GLY A 313 8.61 5.65 1.37
C GLY A 313 9.92 6.10 0.73
N ILE A 314 10.14 5.78 -0.55
CA ILE A 314 11.28 6.25 -1.35
C ILE A 314 10.92 7.41 -2.31
N ASP A 315 9.72 7.97 -2.16
CA ASP A 315 9.21 9.03 -3.02
C ASP A 315 10.00 10.33 -2.85
N GLY A 316 10.22 11.04 -3.95
CA GLY A 316 10.66 12.44 -3.94
C GLY A 316 9.50 13.41 -4.21
N TYR A 317 8.52 12.95 -4.99
CA TYR A 317 7.23 13.57 -5.20
C TYR A 317 6.17 12.46 -5.02
N PRO A 318 4.95 12.74 -4.52
CA PRO A 318 3.95 11.70 -4.29
C PRO A 318 3.75 10.78 -5.51
N GLY A 319 4.00 9.48 -5.33
CA GLY A 319 3.89 8.45 -6.37
C GLY A 319 5.06 8.41 -7.37
N ILE A 320 6.17 9.09 -7.09
CA ILE A 320 7.37 9.12 -7.94
C ILE A 320 8.62 8.92 -7.07
N ALA A 321 9.38 7.86 -7.36
CA ALA A 321 10.64 7.58 -6.67
C ALA A 321 11.60 8.78 -6.78
N HIS A 322 12.26 9.14 -5.67
CA HIS A 322 13.22 10.23 -5.63
C HIS A 322 14.36 9.99 -6.65
N GLY A 323 14.85 11.04 -7.33
CA GLY A 323 15.94 10.89 -8.31
C GLY A 323 17.19 10.26 -7.70
N GLY A 324 17.54 10.62 -6.47
CA GLY A 324 18.59 9.96 -5.70
C GLY A 324 18.34 8.46 -5.45
N MET A 325 17.08 8.02 -5.33
CA MET A 325 16.77 6.59 -5.22
C MET A 325 16.99 5.85 -6.54
N THR A 326 16.74 6.51 -7.68
CA THR A 326 17.07 5.95 -9.00
C THR A 326 18.57 5.65 -9.08
N ALA A 327 19.42 6.58 -8.60
CA ALA A 327 20.87 6.36 -8.55
C ALA A 327 21.24 5.17 -7.65
N VAL A 328 20.61 5.06 -6.49
CA VAL A 328 20.80 3.94 -5.54
C VAL A 328 20.41 2.59 -6.15
N LEU A 329 19.29 2.50 -6.87
CA LEU A 329 18.87 1.28 -7.58
C LEU A 329 19.85 0.87 -8.69
N ILE A 330 20.39 1.86 -9.40
CA ILE A 330 21.40 1.64 -10.44
C ILE A 330 22.71 1.13 -9.84
N ASP A 331 23.22 1.79 -8.79
CA ASP A 331 24.45 1.39 -8.11
C ASP A 331 24.32 -0.04 -7.56
N GLU A 332 23.16 -0.39 -7.00
CA GLU A 332 22.89 -1.75 -6.51
C GLU A 332 22.92 -2.80 -7.61
N VAL A 333 22.23 -2.61 -8.75
CA VAL A 333 22.23 -3.63 -9.81
C VAL A 333 23.64 -3.84 -10.41
N LEU A 334 24.43 -2.77 -10.51
CA LEU A 334 25.82 -2.85 -10.95
C LEU A 334 26.71 -3.54 -9.90
N GLY A 335 26.53 -3.22 -8.61
CA GLY A 335 27.23 -3.87 -7.51
C GLY A 335 26.92 -5.37 -7.44
N VAL A 336 25.66 -5.77 -7.61
CA VAL A 336 25.22 -7.17 -7.65
C VAL A 336 25.87 -7.92 -8.82
N LEU A 337 25.98 -7.31 -10.00
CA LEU A 337 26.67 -7.89 -11.15
C LEU A 337 28.14 -8.19 -10.85
N ILE A 338 28.85 -7.26 -10.24
CA ILE A 338 30.26 -7.45 -9.84
C ILE A 338 30.34 -8.56 -8.79
N GLN A 339 29.58 -8.43 -7.71
CA GLN A 339 29.60 -9.37 -6.58
C GLN A 339 29.26 -10.80 -7.03
N ARG A 340 28.33 -10.97 -7.98
CA ARG A 340 27.98 -12.27 -8.54
C ARG A 340 29.16 -12.90 -9.29
N ASN A 341 29.93 -12.12 -10.05
CA ASN A 341 31.15 -12.60 -10.70
C ASN A 341 32.23 -13.00 -9.69
N MET A 342 32.37 -12.25 -8.59
CA MET A 342 33.31 -12.57 -7.50
C MET A 342 32.93 -13.88 -6.81
N ASP A 343 31.65 -14.04 -6.45
CA ASP A 343 31.14 -15.18 -5.67
C ASP A 343 31.09 -16.48 -6.46
N THR A 344 31.01 -16.41 -7.79
CA THR A 344 30.99 -17.56 -8.68
C THR A 344 32.34 -17.83 -9.34
N ASP A 345 33.41 -17.25 -8.79
CA ASP A 345 34.81 -17.50 -9.14
C ASP A 345 35.12 -17.33 -10.64
N ARG A 346 34.52 -16.32 -11.30
CA ARG A 346 34.69 -16.12 -12.74
C ARG A 346 36.14 -15.78 -13.13
N ASP A 347 36.51 -16.17 -14.34
CA ASP A 347 37.88 -16.15 -14.87
C ASP A 347 38.30 -14.76 -15.37
N HIS A 348 38.38 -13.80 -14.45
CA HIS A 348 39.04 -12.52 -14.69
C HIS A 348 39.60 -11.92 -13.38
N PRO A 349 40.87 -11.46 -13.36
CA PRO A 349 41.52 -10.96 -12.13
C PRO A 349 40.80 -9.81 -11.43
N VAL A 350 40.08 -8.98 -12.18
CA VAL A 350 39.32 -7.83 -11.62
C VAL A 350 38.28 -8.26 -10.57
N PHE A 351 37.70 -9.45 -10.71
CA PHE A 351 36.71 -10.00 -9.78
C PHE A 351 37.36 -10.73 -8.58
N LYS A 352 38.68 -10.65 -8.43
CA LYS A 352 39.41 -11.13 -7.23
C LYS A 352 39.84 -9.97 -6.33
N THR A 353 39.45 -8.74 -6.66
CA THR A 353 39.82 -7.53 -5.95
C THR A 353 38.57 -6.77 -5.51
N ASN A 354 38.69 -5.97 -4.45
CA ASN A 354 37.61 -5.08 -4.04
C ASN A 354 37.45 -3.94 -5.05
N THR A 355 36.22 -3.69 -5.46
CA THR A 355 35.86 -2.60 -6.38
C THR A 355 34.99 -1.58 -5.66
N VAL A 356 35.09 -0.32 -6.06
CA VAL A 356 34.23 0.77 -5.61
C VAL A 356 33.76 1.57 -6.81
N THR A 357 32.57 2.15 -6.73
CA THR A 357 32.02 3.00 -7.79
C THR A 357 32.84 4.28 -7.89
N SER A 358 33.48 4.51 -9.04
CA SER A 358 34.30 5.71 -9.28
C SER A 358 33.47 6.87 -9.85
N SER A 359 32.50 6.55 -10.71
CA SER A 359 31.65 7.52 -11.41
C SER A 359 30.36 6.85 -11.86
N MET A 360 29.30 7.66 -11.98
CA MET A 360 28.03 7.27 -12.59
C MET A 360 27.50 8.48 -13.36
N ASP A 361 27.22 8.32 -14.66
CA ASP A 361 26.54 9.32 -15.48
C ASP A 361 25.12 8.84 -15.79
N ILE A 362 24.14 9.38 -15.06
CA ILE A 362 22.73 8.93 -15.10
C ILE A 362 21.90 9.90 -15.95
N LYS A 363 21.14 9.34 -16.90
CA LYS A 363 20.08 10.03 -17.64
C LYS A 363 18.71 9.56 -17.17
N TYR A 364 17.93 10.48 -16.64
CA TYR A 364 16.53 10.26 -16.24
C TYR A 364 15.64 10.50 -17.46
N LEU A 365 14.98 9.44 -17.94
CA LEU A 365 14.19 9.50 -19.17
C LEU A 365 12.70 9.66 -18.86
N LYS A 366 12.21 8.94 -17.86
CA LYS A 366 10.80 8.95 -17.42
C LYS A 366 10.70 8.78 -15.91
N PRO A 367 9.64 9.29 -15.26
CA PRO A 367 9.40 9.06 -13.84
C PRO A 367 9.30 7.57 -13.53
N ILE A 368 9.88 7.14 -12.41
CA ILE A 368 9.65 5.82 -11.83
C ILE A 368 8.45 5.93 -10.91
N VAL A 369 7.32 5.36 -11.33
CA VAL A 369 6.06 5.40 -10.56
C VAL A 369 6.13 4.47 -9.36
N THR A 370 5.68 4.95 -8.20
CA THR A 370 5.57 4.21 -6.94
C THR A 370 4.12 4.23 -6.41
N PRO A 371 3.68 3.16 -5.74
CA PRO A 371 4.39 1.89 -5.63
C PRO A 371 4.39 1.13 -6.96
N GLY A 372 5.40 0.28 -7.16
CA GLY A 372 5.55 -0.45 -8.42
C GLY A 372 6.69 -1.45 -8.40
N VAL A 373 6.95 -2.06 -9.54
CA VAL A 373 8.11 -2.95 -9.74
C VAL A 373 8.88 -2.47 -10.96
N VAL A 374 10.20 -2.34 -10.82
CA VAL A 374 11.11 -2.00 -11.92
C VAL A 374 12.14 -3.10 -12.13
N LEU A 375 12.60 -3.22 -13.37
CA LEU A 375 13.69 -4.11 -13.77
C LEU A 375 14.97 -3.28 -13.97
N GLY A 376 15.97 -3.50 -13.12
CA GLY A 376 17.33 -3.02 -13.38
C GLY A 376 18.10 -4.05 -14.19
N VAL A 377 18.79 -3.60 -15.23
CA VAL A 377 19.68 -4.43 -16.06
C VAL A 377 21.07 -3.81 -16.02
N GLY A 378 22.05 -4.54 -15.49
CA GLY A 378 23.46 -4.16 -15.47
C GLY A 378 24.25 -4.95 -16.52
N GLN A 379 25.23 -4.30 -17.16
CA GLN A 379 26.06 -4.87 -18.21
C GLN A 379 27.54 -4.48 -18.02
N VAL A 380 28.44 -5.45 -18.20
CA VAL A 380 29.88 -5.20 -18.38
C VAL A 380 30.11 -4.79 -19.83
N LYS A 381 30.46 -3.53 -20.07
CA LYS A 381 30.80 -3.04 -21.41
C LYS A 381 32.24 -3.34 -21.78
N GLU A 382 33.13 -3.10 -20.85
CA GLU A 382 34.57 -3.27 -21.08
C GLU A 382 35.31 -3.46 -19.76
N ILE A 383 36.36 -4.27 -19.79
CA ILE A 383 37.30 -4.40 -18.67
C ILE A 383 38.63 -3.78 -19.10
N ARG A 384 38.97 -2.63 -18.52
CA ARG A 384 40.23 -1.91 -18.78
C ARG A 384 41.17 -2.04 -17.59
N GLY A 385 41.94 -3.12 -17.57
CA GLY A 385 42.86 -3.43 -16.47
C GLY A 385 42.11 -3.63 -15.16
N LYS A 386 42.24 -2.67 -14.22
CA LYS A 386 41.55 -2.67 -12.92
C LYS A 386 40.19 -1.95 -12.93
N LYS A 387 39.79 -1.35 -14.06
CA LYS A 387 38.53 -0.61 -14.18
C LYS A 387 37.50 -1.45 -14.94
N LEU A 388 36.28 -1.48 -14.42
CA LEU A 388 35.11 -1.99 -15.10
C LEU A 388 34.35 -0.79 -15.67
N LEU A 389 34.12 -0.77 -16.98
CA LEU A 389 33.17 0.15 -17.60
C LEU A 389 31.84 -0.58 -17.70
N LEU A 390 30.83 -0.04 -17.04
CA LEU A 390 29.53 -0.67 -16.89
C LEU A 390 28.43 0.18 -17.52
N ARG A 391 27.31 -0.46 -17.85
CA ARG A 391 26.08 0.22 -18.22
C ARG A 391 24.93 -0.35 -17.42
N ALA A 392 24.02 0.51 -17.00
CA ALA A 392 22.75 0.11 -16.42
C ALA A 392 21.55 0.72 -17.15
N VAL A 393 20.43 0.03 -17.11
CA VAL A 393 19.12 0.53 -17.54
C VAL A 393 18.07 0.12 -16.52
N LEU A 394 17.23 1.06 -16.08
CA LEU A 394 16.00 0.75 -15.34
C LEU A 394 14.81 0.75 -16.30
N LYS A 395 13.96 -0.27 -16.21
CA LYS A 395 12.82 -0.50 -17.09
C LYS A 395 11.51 -0.71 -16.31
N ASP A 396 10.38 -0.36 -16.91
CA ASP A 396 9.05 -0.72 -16.41
C ASP A 396 8.62 -2.14 -16.85
N ALA A 397 7.42 -2.54 -16.45
CA ALA A 397 6.82 -3.84 -16.82
C ALA A 397 6.57 -4.02 -18.33
N ASN A 398 6.52 -2.92 -19.10
CA ASN A 398 6.35 -2.93 -20.55
C ASN A 398 7.70 -2.92 -21.29
N GLY A 399 8.82 -2.95 -20.57
CA GLY A 399 10.18 -2.92 -21.12
C GLY A 399 10.67 -1.52 -21.52
N MET A 400 9.95 -0.47 -21.13
CA MET A 400 10.28 0.92 -21.44
C MET A 400 11.42 1.42 -20.55
N ASP A 401 12.43 2.05 -21.15
CA ASP A 401 13.55 2.63 -20.40
C ASP A 401 13.11 3.86 -19.60
N LEU A 402 13.33 3.81 -18.28
CA LEU A 402 13.02 4.87 -17.31
C LEU A 402 14.27 5.70 -16.98
N ALA A 403 15.41 5.04 -16.86
CA ALA A 403 16.71 5.68 -16.65
C ALA A 403 17.83 4.84 -17.26
N THR A 404 18.91 5.49 -17.68
CA THR A 404 20.13 4.82 -18.16
C THR A 404 21.34 5.38 -17.44
N CYS A 405 22.38 4.56 -17.24
CA CYS A 405 23.64 5.00 -16.67
C CYS A 405 24.82 4.35 -17.38
N ASP A 406 25.88 5.11 -17.60
CA ASP A 406 27.22 4.60 -17.88
C ASP A 406 28.09 4.86 -16.63
N SER A 407 28.82 3.85 -16.16
CA SER A 407 29.59 3.89 -14.90
C SER A 407 31.07 3.55 -15.11
#